data_AF-A0A2A5FKI6-F1
#
_entry.id   AF-A0A2A5FKI6-F1
#
_cell.length_a   1.000
_cell.length_b   1.000
_cell.length_c   1.000
_cell.angle_alpha   90.00
_cell.angle_beta   90.00
_cell.angle_gamma   90.00
#
_symmetry.space_group_name_H-M   'P 1'
#
loop_
_entity.id
_entity.type
_entity.pdbx_description
1 polymer ?
#
loop_
_entity_poly.entity_id
_entity_poly.type
_entity_poly.pdbx_seq_one_letter_code
_entity_poly.pdbx_strand_id
1 'polypeptide(L)' 'MEPKRVIQVTRAAEMFWLVASIVATGGTAFLMYTEGIESNKFLPLIPILSWLWYFVRRAFRKRLERDI' A
#
# COMPACT_ATOMS: atom_id res chain seq x y z
N MET A 1 8.77 -24.25 2.89
CA MET A 1 7.48 -23.72 3.35
C MET A 1 6.40 -24.25 2.42
N GLU A 2 5.25 -24.69 2.93
CA GLU A 2 4.17 -25.17 2.05
C GLU A 2 3.64 -24.03 1.15
N PRO A 3 3.51 -24.22 -0.17
CA PRO A 3 3.08 -23.18 -1.11
C PRO A 3 1.72 -22.57 -0.75
N LYS A 4 0.81 -23.36 -0.16
CA LYS A 4 -0.49 -22.87 0.36
C LYS A 4 -0.34 -21.79 1.44
N ARG A 5 0.61 -21.92 2.37
CA ARG A 5 0.83 -20.92 3.42
C ARG A 5 1.43 -19.63 2.83
N VAL A 6 2.33 -19.74 1.87
CA VAL A 6 2.95 -18.58 1.22
C VAL A 6 1.90 -17.73 0.50
N ILE A 7 0.96 -18.36 -0.22
CA ILE A 7 -0.15 -17.68 -0.90
C ILE A 7 -1.10 -16.98 0.10
N GLN A 8 -1.40 -17.62 1.23
CA GLN A 8 -2.26 -17.01 2.26
C GLN A 8 -1.62 -15.76 2.89
N VAL A 9 -0.32 -15.83 3.21
CA VAL A 9 0.43 -14.71 3.79
C VAL A 9 0.56 -13.56 2.80
N THR A 10 0.81 -13.83 1.52
CA THR A 10 0.90 -12.79 0.49
C THR A 10 -0.44 -12.10 0.27
N ARG A 11 -1.56 -12.85 0.29
CA ARG A 11 -2.92 -12.29 0.20
C ARG A 11 -3.30 -11.44 1.41
N ALA A 12 -2.99 -11.90 2.63
CA ALA A 12 -3.23 -11.13 3.84
C ALA A 12 -2.42 -9.82 3.84
N ALA A 13 -1.17 -9.89 3.41
CA ALA A 13 -0.33 -8.70 3.31
C ALA A 13 -0.77 -7.73 2.21
N GLU A 14 -1.32 -8.20 1.09
CA GLU A 14 -1.94 -7.33 0.08
C GLU A 14 -3.13 -6.54 0.65
N MET A 15 -4.03 -7.19 1.39
CA MET A 15 -5.14 -6.51 2.08
C MET A 15 -4.64 -5.49 3.09
N PHE A 16 -3.63 -5.85 3.90
CA PHE A 16 -3.02 -4.92 4.86
C PHE A 16 -2.50 -3.67 4.16
N TRP A 17 -1.76 -3.83 3.05
CA TRP A 17 -1.20 -2.69 2.32
C TRP A 17 -2.25 -1.86 1.59
N LEU A 18 -3.36 -2.47 1.15
CA LEU A 18 -4.50 -1.75 0.60
C LEU A 18 -5.11 -0.84 1.67
N VAL A 19 -5.41 -1.38 2.85
CA VAL A 19 -5.98 -0.61 3.98
C VAL A 19 -5.02 0.48 4.42
N ALA A 20 -3.73 0.17 4.56
CA ALA A 20 -2.71 1.14 4.90
C ALA A 20 -2.64 2.29 3.88
N SER A 21 -2.76 1.99 2.59
CA SER A 21 -2.77 3.01 1.53
C SER A 21 -4.00 3.89 1.59
N ILE A 22 -5.17 3.32 1.85
CA ILE A 22 -6.42 4.09 2.03
C ILE A 22 -6.31 5.01 3.24
N VAL A 23 -5.84 4.51 4.39
CA VAL A 23 -5.66 5.31 5.61
C VAL A 23 -4.61 6.39 5.40
N ALA A 24 -3.49 6.09 4.75
CA ALA A 24 -2.46 7.06 4.42
C ALA A 24 -2.99 8.16 3.49
N THR A 25 -3.75 7.81 2.46
CA THR A 25 -4.38 8.79 1.56
C THR A 25 -5.39 9.65 2.30
N GLY A 26 -6.27 9.05 3.11
CA GLY A 26 -7.28 9.77 3.88
C GLY A 26 -6.67 10.70 4.92
N GLY A 27 -5.69 10.21 5.69
CA GLY A 27 -4.97 11.01 6.68
C GLY A 27 -4.17 12.15 6.05
N THR A 28 -3.53 11.90 4.91
CA THR A 28 -2.82 12.94 4.17
C THR A 28 -3.79 14.00 3.62
N ALA A 29 -4.92 13.59 3.05
CA ALA A 29 -5.94 14.52 2.56
C ALA A 29 -6.54 15.35 3.69
N PHE A 30 -6.78 14.74 4.86
CA PHE A 30 -7.24 15.43 6.06
C PHE A 30 -6.22 16.47 6.52
N LEU A 31 -4.94 16.10 6.67
CA LEU A 31 -3.88 17.02 7.06
C LEU A 31 -3.68 18.16 6.06
N MET A 32 -3.76 17.86 4.76
CA MET A 32 -3.69 18.89 3.71
C MET A 32 -4.88 19.86 3.76
N TYR A 33 -6.07 19.38 4.14
CA TYR A 33 -7.25 20.22 4.33
C TYR A 33 -7.16 21.10 5.59
N THR A 34 -6.58 20.60 6.67
CA THR A 34 -6.51 21.33 7.95
C THR A 34 -5.29 22.24 8.09
N GLU A 35 -4.12 21.83 7.60
CA GLU A 35 -2.85 22.54 7.80
C GLU A 35 -2.41 23.35 6.56
N GLY A 36 -3.06 23.15 5.41
CA GLY A 36 -2.70 23.82 4.17
C GLY A 36 -1.51 23.16 3.45
N ILE A 37 -1.57 23.18 2.12
CA ILE A 37 -0.62 22.48 1.24
C ILE A 37 0.79 23.08 1.28
N GLU A 38 0.92 24.36 1.63
CA GLU A 38 2.19 25.09 1.52
C GLU A 38 3.23 24.70 2.58
N SER A 39 2.79 24.26 3.76
CA SER A 39 3.68 23.93 4.88
C SER A 39 4.35 22.57 4.74
N ASN A 40 3.79 21.65 3.94
CA ASN A 40 4.19 20.24 3.95
C ASN A 40 4.22 19.64 2.53
N LYS A 41 5.17 20.09 1.70
CA LYS A 41 5.40 19.57 0.33
C LYS A 41 5.63 18.06 0.24
N PHE A 42 6.05 17.41 1.33
CA PHE A 42 6.31 15.96 1.36
C PHE A 42 5.11 15.13 1.85
N LEU A 43 4.03 15.74 2.36
CA LEU A 43 2.82 15.01 2.78
C LEU A 43 2.27 14.08 1.67
N PRO A 44 2.17 14.52 0.40
CA PRO A 44 1.68 13.66 -0.69
C PRO A 44 2.58 12.46 -1.02
N LEU A 45 3.86 12.49 -0.65
CA LEU A 45 4.77 11.37 -0.90
C LEU A 45 4.40 10.14 -0.09
N ILE A 46 3.81 10.30 1.09
CA ILE A 46 3.40 9.20 1.96
C ILE A 46 2.35 8.30 1.27
N PRO A 47 1.20 8.83 0.78
CA PRO A 47 0.25 8.00 0.07
C PRO A 47 0.80 7.49 -1.26
N ILE A 48 1.61 8.28 -1.97
CA ILE A 48 2.24 7.83 -3.22
C ILE A 48 3.12 6.59 -2.98
N LEU A 49 4.00 6.63 -1.97
CA LEU A 49 4.87 5.50 -1.62
C LEU A 49 4.06 4.28 -1.16
N SER A 50 3.00 4.51 -0.37
CA SER A 50 2.13 3.42 0.07
C SER A 50 1.43 2.73 -1.11
N TRP A 51 0.87 3.50 -2.04
CA TRP A 51 0.25 2.97 -3.25
C TRP A 51 1.25 2.24 -4.14
N LEU A 52 2.45 2.80 -4.31
CA LEU A 52 3.52 2.17 -5.08
C LEU A 52 3.89 0.80 -4.51
N TRP A 53 3.98 0.71 -3.18
CA TRP A 53 4.26 -0.54 -2.51
C TRP A 53 3.10 -1.56 -2.60
N TYR A 54 1.84 -1.10 -2.54
CA TYR A 54 0.68 -1.95 -2.83
C TYR A 54 0.74 -2.55 -4.25
N PHE A 55 1.12 -1.76 -5.26
CA PHE A 55 1.31 -2.27 -6.62
C PHE A 55 2.46 -3.28 -6.72
N VAL A 56 3.59 -3.03 -6.05
CA VAL A 56 4.71 -3.99 -5.98
C VAL A 56 4.24 -5.31 -5.37
N ARG A 57 3.50 -5.26 -4.26
CA ARG A 57 2.91 -6.45 -3.60
C ARG A 57 1.98 -7.21 -4.55
N ARG A 58 1.11 -6.48 -5.25
CA ARG A 58 0.18 -7.07 -6.22
C ARG A 58 0.91 -7.73 -7.39
N ALA A 59 1.97 -7.10 -7.90
CA ALA A 59 2.81 -7.67 -8.96
C ALA A 59 3.56 -8.92 -8.47
N PHE A 60 4.07 -8.90 -7.24
CA PHE A 60 4.75 -10.04 -6.62
C PHE A 60 3.81 -11.24 -6.46
N ARG A 61 2.58 -11.00 -5.99
CA ARG A 61 1.54 -12.04 -5.89
C ARG A 61 1.20 -12.63 -7.25
N LYS A 62 0.97 -11.79 -8.27
CA LYS A 62 0.70 -12.25 -9.63
C LYS A 62 1.84 -13.06 -10.23
N ARG A 63 3.10 -12.72 -9.91
CA ARG A 63 4.27 -13.52 -10.30
C ARG A 63 4.28 -14.87 -9.58
N LEU A 64 4.06 -14.88 -8.27
CA LEU A 64 3.96 -16.12 -7.48
C LEU A 64 2.84 -17.05 -7.96
N GLU A 65 1.67 -16.50 -8.33
CA GLU A 65 0.58 -17.28 -8.93
C GLU A 65 0.92 -17.87 -10.31
N ARG A 66 1.90 -17.28 -11.02
CA ARG A 66 2.33 -17.75 -12.35
C ARG A 66 3.44 -18.79 -12.28
N ASP A 67 4.25 -18.74 -11.23
CA ASP A 67 5.43 -19.59 -11.05
C ASP A 67 5.11 -20.88 -10.24
N ILE A 68 3.90 -21.00 -9.70
CA ILE A 68 3.33 -22.20 -9.03
C ILE A 68 2.37 -22.91 -9.98
#